data_AF-A0A933R6X2-F1
#
_entry.id   AF-A0A933R6X2-F1
#
_cell.length_a   1.000
_cell.length_b   1.000
_cell.length_c   1.000
_cell.angle_alpha   90.00
_cell.angle_beta   90.00
_cell.angle_gamma   90.00
#
_symmetry.space_group_name_H-M   'P 1'
#
loop_
_entity.id
_entity.type
_entity.pdbx_description
1 polymer ?
#
loop_
_entity_poly.entity_id
_entity_poly.type
_entity_poly.pdbx_seq_one_letter_code
_entity_poly.pdbx_strand_id
1 'polypeptide(L)' 'MRAEALRALVDLAEADERVVFLTGDLGFGVVEPFFERFPDRAFNVGVAEQAMVALATGLA' A
#
# COMPACT_ATOMS: atom_id res chain seq x y z
N MET A 1 -15.18 -1.33 7.00
CA MET A 1 -14.87 -0.90 5.61
C MET A 1 -13.37 -0.85 5.29
N ARG A 2 -12.52 -0.16 6.08
CA ARG A 2 -11.08 -0.03 5.77
C ARG A 2 -10.28 -1.33 5.94
N ALA A 3 -10.57 -2.09 7.00
CA ALA A 3 -9.89 -3.36 7.28
C ALA A 3 -10.20 -4.43 6.21
N GLU A 4 -11.43 -4.45 5.71
CA GLU A 4 -11.90 -5.37 4.68
C GLU A 4 -11.30 -5.02 3.32
N ALA A 5 -11.16 -3.73 3.00
CA ALA A 5 -10.43 -3.28 1.82
C ALA A 5 -8.96 -3.70 1.89
N LEU A 6 -8.31 -3.55 3.04
CA LEU A 6 -6.93 -4.00 3.20
C LEU A 6 -6.79 -5.51 3.09
N ARG A 7 -7.71 -6.29 3.69
CA ARG A 7 -7.72 -7.74 3.54
C ARG A 7 -7.79 -8.14 2.07
N ALA A 8 -8.69 -7.53 1.30
CA ALA A 8 -8.79 -7.80 -0.13
C ALA A 8 -7.51 -7.40 -0.91
N LEU A 9 -6.85 -6.30 -0.53
CA LEU A 9 -5.56 -5.90 -1.13
C LEU A 9 -4.46 -6.90 -0.80
N VAL A 10 -4.42 -7.40 0.43
CA VAL A 10 -3.46 -8.42 0.86
C VAL A 10 -3.69 -9.72 0.08
N ASP A 11 -4.94 -10.18 -0.03
CA ASP A 11 -5.31 -11.37 -0.81
C ASP A 11 -4.90 -11.21 -2.29
N LEU A 12 -5.10 -10.02 -2.87
CA LEU A 12 -4.69 -9.71 -4.24
C LEU A 12 -3.15 -9.74 -4.39
N ALA A 13 -2.44 -9.18 -3.41
CA ALA A 13 -0.98 -9.09 -3.43
C ALA A 13 -0.28 -10.45 -3.16
N GLU A 14 -0.98 -11.43 -2.57
CA GLU A 14 -0.52 -12.82 -2.53
C GLU A 14 -0.55 -13.47 -3.92
N ALA A 15 -1.57 -13.16 -4.71
CA ALA A 15 -1.80 -13.79 -6.02
C ALA A 15 -1.04 -13.10 -7.17
N ASP A 16 -0.70 -11.83 -7.02
CA ASP A 16 -0.03 -11.04 -8.06
C ASP A 16 1.18 -10.27 -7.48
N GLU A 17 2.37 -10.61 -7.98
CA GLU A 17 3.61 -10.03 -7.49
C GLU A 17 3.81 -8.54 -7.85
N ARG A 18 3.04 -8.05 -8.82
CA ARG A 18 3.10 -6.68 -9.34
C ARG A 18 2.34 -5.67 -8.48
N VAL A 19 1.58 -6.15 -7.50
CA VAL A 19 0.76 -5.30 -6.63
C VAL A 19 1.66 -4.61 -5.61
N VAL A 20 1.68 -3.28 -5.66
CA VAL A 20 2.40 -2.40 -4.74
C VAL A 20 1.41 -1.56 -3.95
N PHE A 21 1.67 -1.37 -2.66
CA PHE A 21 0.87 -0.53 -1.78
C PHE A 21 1.58 0.79 -1.49
N LEU A 22 0.88 1.90 -1.75
CA LEU A 22 1.33 3.24 -1.41
C LEU A 22 0.34 3.84 -0.42
N THR A 23 0.86 4.44 0.65
CA THR A 23 0.06 5.18 1.62
C THR A 23 0.73 6.50 1.96
N GLY A 24 -0.07 7.49 2.38
CA GLY A 24 0.45 8.63 3.13
C GLY A 24 0.61 8.28 4.61
N ASP A 25 0.94 9.29 5.43
CA ASP A 25 1.07 9.19 6.89
C ASP A 25 -0.28 8.99 7.61
N LEU A 26 -1.04 7.98 7.18
CA LEU A 26 -2.40 7.67 7.59
C LEU A 26 -2.58 6.14 7.67
N GLY A 27 -3.63 5.72 8.38
CA GLY A 27 -4.02 4.30 8.42
C GLY A 27 -3.35 3.48 9.51
N PHE A 28 -2.77 4.14 10.53
CA PHE A 28 -2.23 3.50 11.73
C PHE A 28 -3.23 2.51 12.35
N GLY A 29 -2.75 1.33 12.69
CA GLY A 29 -3.52 0.19 13.23
C GLY A 29 -4.33 -0.57 12.17
N VAL A 30 -4.26 -0.18 10.90
CA VAL A 30 -4.90 -0.91 9.80
C VAL A 30 -3.86 -1.42 8.81
N VAL A 31 -2.94 -0.59 8.32
CA VAL A 31 -2.07 -0.89 7.16
C VAL A 31 -0.86 -1.78 7.46
N GLU A 32 -0.51 -1.96 8.73
CA GLU A 32 0.65 -2.73 9.20
C GLU A 32 0.74 -4.13 8.60
N PRO A 33 -0.35 -4.93 8.48
CA PRO A 33 -0.28 -6.26 7.89
C PRO A 33 0.25 -6.28 6.45
N PHE A 34 0.04 -5.22 5.66
CA PHE A 34 0.60 -5.17 4.30
C PHE A 34 2.11 -4.92 4.32
N PHE A 35 2.57 -4.02 5.20
CA PHE A 35 4.00 -3.73 5.39
C PHE A 35 4.76 -4.93 5.96
N GLU A 36 4.18 -5.66 6.91
CA GLU A 36 4.82 -6.85 7.49
C GLU A 36 4.93 -8.00 6.50
N ARG A 37 3.92 -8.18 5.63
CA ARG A 37 3.87 -9.31 4.69
C ARG A 37 4.60 -9.03 3.39
N PHE A 38 4.62 -7.79 2.93
CA PHE A 38 5.18 -7.38 1.65
C PHE A 38 6.09 -6.15 1.80
N PRO A 39 7.15 -6.22 2.63
CA PRO A 39 7.98 -5.07 2.97
C PRO A 39 8.64 -4.40 1.76
N ASP A 40 8.99 -5.18 0.73
CA ASP A 40 9.63 -4.68 -0.49
C ASP A 40 8.63 -4.06 -1.49
N ARG A 41 7.32 -4.10 -1.19
CA ARG A 41 6.24 -3.62 -2.06
C ARG A 41 5.26 -2.71 -1.34
N ALA A 42 5.68 -2.12 -0.23
CA ALA A 42 4.86 -1.24 0.59
C ALA A 42 5.65 0.04 0.91
N PHE A 43 5.10 1.20 0.55
CA PHE A 43 5.77 2.48 0.71
C PHE A 43 4.86 3.50 1.40
N ASN A 44 5.38 4.12 2.46
CA ASN A 44 4.77 5.30 3.07
C ASN A 44 5.42 6.56 2.49
N VAL A 45 4.63 7.40 1.82
CA VAL A 45 5.07 8.61 1.11
C VAL A 45 4.86 9.87 1.98
N GLY A 46 4.47 9.70 3.25
CA GLY A 46 4.29 10.80 4.19
C GLY A 46 3.09 11.69 3.84
N VAL A 47 3.24 13.01 4.02
CA VAL A 47 2.21 14.02 3.71
C VAL A 47 2.43 14.62 2.31
N ALA A 48 2.87 13.78 1.36
CA ALA A 48 3.23 14.19 -0.01
C ALA A 48 2.35 13.47 -1.05
N GLU A 49 1.03 13.60 -0.93
CA GLU A 49 0.05 12.87 -1.74
C GLU A 49 0.19 13.15 -3.24
N GLN A 50 0.56 14.38 -3.62
CA GLN A 50 0.83 14.70 -5.02
C GLN A 50 2.03 13.91 -5.58
N ALA A 51 3.09 13.77 -4.78
CA ALA A 51 4.26 12.97 -5.15
C ALA A 51 3.92 11.47 -5.15
N MET A 52 3.05 11.01 -4.24
CA MET A 52 2.56 9.63 -4.23
C MET A 52 1.87 9.26 -5.55
N VAL A 53 1.07 10.15 -6.14
CA VAL A 53 0.44 9.91 -7.46
C VAL A 53 1.49 9.83 -8.57
N ALA A 54 2.49 10.71 -8.55
CA ALA A 54 3.59 10.67 -9.51
C ALA A 54 4.41 9.37 -9.40
N LEU A 55 4.68 8.92 -8.16
CA LEU A 55 5.36 7.66 -7.89
C LEU A 55 4.53 6.46 -8.35
N ALA A 56 3.22 6.44 -8.08
CA ALA A 56 2.31 5.42 -8.60
C ALA A 56 2.33 5.36 -10.13
N THR A 57 2.39 6.52 -10.78
CA THR A 57 2.47 6.63 -12.24
C THR A 57 3.80 6.09 -12.78
N GLY A 58 4.91 6.33 -12.09
CA GLY A 58 6.22 5.82 -12.49
C GLY A 58 6.41 4.32 -12.24
N LEU A 59 5.63 3.72 -11.33
CA LEU A 59 5.63 2.29 -11.04
C LEU A 59 4.76 1.48 -12.02
N ALA A 60 3.81 2.12 -12.69
CA ALA A 60 2.86 1.51 -13.63
C ALA A 60 3.45 1.30 -15.02
#